data_AF-A0AAV9RGM0-F1
#
_entry.id   AF-A0AAV9RGM0-F1
#
_cell.length_a   1.000
_cell.length_b   1.000
_cell.length_c   1.000
_cell.angle_alpha   90.00
_cell.angle_beta   90.00
_cell.angle_gamma   90.00
#
_symmetry.space_group_name_H-M   'P 1'
#
loop_
_entity.id
_entity.type
_entity.pdbx_description
1 polymer ?
#
loop_
_entity_poly.entity_id
_entity_poly.type
_entity_poly.pdbx_seq_one_letter_code
_entity_poly.pdbx_strand_id
1 'polypeptide(L)'
;MFVRSLKEAFSFVLEITSRGSDLQLRNYLLVITTLIAENPNCPLIESLFAKQLLGFITFPQLNSCSVQKLTHSREDLKMRKLLLNLLFVMCKNVAALQLFREELVMVNLLQLVNPPVAYPEHRPASPHCFITQQEELQLQALDGLASIAPVMLHDYMSCQGNTYLLLLLERCTNKDARVSRMAQMQRCIRVLRSVTALGDPAVNQDLCDQGAIGQLLGFLILMEGGYDEDDVIAVEMMSNIQLILSELCETDLHRKELFGSEGVEMVVRFLKKGPQKFYSGLGHNKLMISTIDCVWSVQPNFACAEKN
;
A
#
# COMPACT_ATOMS: atom_id res chain seq x y z
N MET A 1 1.48 -1.92 -34.38
CA MET A 1 2.43 -2.94 -34.85
C MET A 1 3.39 -3.36 -33.74
N PHE A 2 4.14 -2.42 -33.15
CA PHE A 2 5.17 -2.71 -32.13
C PHE A 2 4.66 -3.46 -30.88
N VAL A 3 3.57 -3.00 -30.23
CA VAL A 3 3.02 -3.66 -29.03
C VAL A 3 2.58 -5.11 -29.29
N ARG A 4 2.08 -5.39 -30.49
CA ARG A 4 1.67 -6.74 -30.90
C ARG A 4 2.89 -7.65 -31.05
N SER A 5 3.96 -7.18 -31.67
CA SER A 5 5.24 -7.91 -31.75
C SER A 5 5.84 -8.14 -30.37
N LEU A 6 5.71 -7.18 -29.44
CA LEU A 6 6.17 -7.33 -28.06
C LEU A 6 5.38 -8.41 -27.31
N LYS A 7 4.05 -8.43 -27.47
CA LYS A 7 3.16 -9.48 -26.94
C LYS A 7 3.54 -10.87 -27.46
N GLU A 8 3.73 -10.99 -28.77
CA GLU A 8 4.10 -12.25 -29.43
C GLU A 8 5.48 -12.73 -28.95
N ALA A 9 6.47 -11.84 -28.87
CA ALA A 9 7.79 -12.15 -28.33
C ALA A 9 7.72 -12.59 -26.86
N PHE A 10 6.93 -11.90 -26.04
CA PHE A 10 6.75 -12.27 -24.63
C PHE A 10 6.11 -13.66 -24.48
N SER A 11 5.09 -13.95 -25.28
CA SER A 11 4.40 -15.25 -25.29
C SER A 11 5.33 -16.39 -25.73
N PHE A 12 6.11 -16.15 -26.79
CA PHE A 12 7.09 -17.10 -27.30
C PHE A 12 8.16 -17.45 -26.26
N VAL A 13 8.70 -16.43 -25.56
CA VAL A 13 9.68 -16.65 -24.49
C VAL A 13 9.07 -17.48 -23.36
N LEU A 14 7.82 -17.22 -22.98
CA LEU A 14 7.11 -18.01 -21.95
C LEU A 14 6.94 -19.48 -22.34
N GLU A 15 6.64 -19.78 -23.60
CA GLU A 15 6.46 -21.16 -24.08
C GLU A 15 7.76 -21.97 -24.10
N ILE A 16 8.89 -21.32 -24.38
CA ILE A 16 10.20 -21.98 -24.55
C ILE A 16 11.02 -21.98 -23.26
N THR A 17 10.53 -21.30 -22.22
CA THR A 17 11.22 -21.09 -20.94
C THR A 17 11.71 -22.42 -20.35
N SER A 18 13.01 -22.70 -20.54
CA SER A 18 13.69 -23.87 -19.98
C SER A 18 15.08 -23.52 -19.43
N ARG A 19 15.63 -22.35 -19.81
CA ARG A 19 16.95 -21.86 -19.39
C ARG A 19 16.88 -20.51 -18.68
N GLY A 20 17.87 -20.22 -17.84
CA GLY A 20 17.96 -18.96 -17.08
C GLY A 20 18.09 -17.70 -17.94
N SER A 21 18.69 -17.80 -19.14
CA SER A 21 18.76 -16.69 -20.11
C SER A 21 17.39 -16.26 -20.62
N ASP A 22 16.48 -17.21 -20.80
CA ASP A 22 15.15 -16.98 -21.38
C ASP A 22 14.26 -16.27 -20.34
N LEU A 23 14.40 -16.65 -19.06
CA LEU A 23 13.77 -15.98 -17.93
C LEU A 23 14.22 -14.51 -17.78
N GLN A 24 15.49 -14.22 -18.05
CA GLN A 24 16.01 -12.85 -18.05
C GLN A 24 15.45 -12.04 -19.22
N LEU A 25 15.42 -12.63 -20.42
CA LEU A 25 14.83 -11.98 -21.60
C LEU A 25 13.37 -11.61 -21.35
N ARG A 26 12.57 -12.52 -20.78
CA ARG A 26 11.19 -12.25 -20.35
C ARG A 26 11.10 -11.01 -19.46
N ASN A 27 11.99 -10.89 -18.48
CA ASN A 27 12.02 -9.75 -17.56
C ASN A 27 12.43 -8.45 -18.28
N TYR A 28 13.37 -8.49 -19.22
CA TYR A 28 13.70 -7.32 -20.05
C TYR A 28 12.53 -6.87 -20.93
N LEU A 29 11.78 -7.82 -21.51
CA LEU A 29 10.57 -7.49 -22.28
C LEU A 29 9.51 -6.83 -21.40
N LEU A 30 9.36 -7.22 -20.13
CA LEU A 30 8.49 -6.52 -19.18
C LEU A 30 8.97 -5.12 -18.86
N VAL A 31 10.27 -4.90 -18.64
CA VAL A 31 10.81 -3.55 -18.43
C VAL A 31 10.49 -2.65 -19.62
N ILE A 32 10.73 -3.13 -20.84
CA ILE A 32 10.39 -2.42 -22.08
C ILE A 32 8.87 -2.15 -22.12
N THR A 33 8.05 -3.14 -21.78
CA THR A 33 6.58 -3.00 -21.73
C THR A 33 6.16 -1.89 -20.76
N THR A 34 6.73 -1.86 -19.54
CA THR A 34 6.45 -0.84 -18.53
C THR A 34 6.84 0.56 -19.00
N LEU A 35 8.01 0.71 -19.65
CA LEU A 35 8.44 2.00 -20.21
C LEU A 35 7.49 2.51 -21.29
N ILE A 36 7.00 1.62 -22.17
CA ILE A 36 6.05 2.04 -23.21
C ILE A 36 4.68 2.35 -22.59
N ALA A 37 4.29 1.64 -21.52
CA ALA A 37 3.04 1.87 -20.80
C ALA A 37 2.96 3.27 -20.16
N GLU A 38 4.10 3.94 -19.93
CA GLU A 38 4.10 5.33 -19.44
C GLU A 38 3.42 6.30 -20.40
N ASN A 39 3.37 5.96 -21.70
CA ASN A 39 2.56 6.67 -22.66
C ASN A 39 1.10 6.16 -22.59
N PRO A 40 0.13 6.97 -22.12
CA PRO A 40 -1.26 6.52 -21.98
C PRO A 40 -1.93 6.16 -23.32
N ASN A 41 -1.39 6.62 -24.45
CA ASN A 41 -1.87 6.28 -25.79
C ASN A 41 -1.29 4.96 -26.34
N CYS A 42 -0.45 4.27 -25.56
CA CYS A 42 0.08 2.98 -25.96
C CYS A 42 -1.05 1.93 -26.03
N PRO A 43 -1.21 1.20 -27.14
CA PRO A 43 -2.33 0.28 -27.34
C PRO A 43 -2.16 -1.08 -26.60
N LEU A 44 -1.80 -1.04 -25.31
CA LEU A 44 -1.59 -2.24 -24.48
C LEU A 44 -2.91 -2.96 -24.18
N ILE A 45 -4.00 -2.22 -24.04
CA ILE A 45 -5.32 -2.75 -23.69
C ILE A 45 -5.97 -3.32 -24.96
N GLU A 46 -5.96 -2.55 -26.05
CA GLU A 46 -6.54 -2.90 -27.35
C GLU A 46 -5.84 -4.11 -27.98
N SER A 47 -4.54 -4.28 -27.72
CA SER A 47 -3.79 -5.47 -28.14
C SER A 47 -4.05 -6.71 -27.28
N LEU A 48 -4.86 -6.59 -26.23
CA LEU A 48 -5.09 -7.60 -25.19
C LEU A 48 -3.81 -8.04 -24.47
N PHE A 49 -2.71 -7.29 -24.61
CA PHE A 49 -1.46 -7.64 -23.96
C PHE A 49 -1.54 -7.34 -22.46
N ALA A 50 -2.12 -6.20 -22.08
CA ALA A 50 -2.43 -5.87 -20.70
C ALA A 50 -3.18 -7.01 -19.98
N LYS A 51 -4.25 -7.53 -20.61
CA LYS A 51 -5.06 -8.62 -20.05
C LYS A 51 -4.25 -9.89 -19.83
N GLN A 52 -3.42 -10.26 -20.81
CA GLN A 52 -2.51 -11.39 -20.68
C GLN A 52 -1.52 -11.19 -19.52
N LEU A 53 -0.98 -9.98 -19.33
CA LEU A 53 -0.02 -9.67 -18.26
C LEU A 53 -0.67 -9.72 -16.88
N LEU A 54 -1.91 -9.21 -16.75
CA LEU A 54 -2.66 -9.26 -15.49
C LEU A 54 -2.95 -10.68 -15.02
N GLY A 55 -3.17 -11.62 -15.95
CA GLY A 55 -3.35 -13.03 -15.60
C GLY A 55 -2.20 -13.62 -14.78
N PHE A 56 -0.97 -13.12 -14.94
CA PHE A 56 0.19 -13.55 -14.13
C PHE A 56 0.23 -12.94 -12.72
N ILE A 57 -0.49 -11.84 -12.50
CA ILE A 57 -0.62 -11.20 -11.18
C ILE A 57 -1.76 -11.86 -10.40
N THR A 58 -2.88 -12.12 -11.08
CA THR A 58 -4.15 -12.50 -10.46
C THR A 58 -4.33 -14.01 -10.32
N PHE A 59 -3.55 -14.81 -11.04
CA PHE A 59 -3.56 -16.28 -10.91
C PHE A 59 -2.15 -16.85 -10.67
N PRO A 60 -1.54 -16.63 -9.49
CA PRO A 60 -0.18 -17.14 -9.27
C PRO A 60 -0.13 -18.67 -9.08
N GLN A 61 -1.23 -19.34 -8.69
CA GLN A 61 -1.14 -20.70 -8.11
C GLN A 61 -2.29 -21.70 -8.41
N LEU A 62 -3.37 -21.35 -9.11
CA LEU A 62 -4.58 -22.21 -9.10
C LEU A 62 -4.86 -23.08 -10.33
N ASN A 63 -4.13 -22.97 -11.44
CA ASN A 63 -4.32 -23.86 -12.59
C ASN A 63 -3.06 -24.66 -12.93
N SER A 64 -3.15 -25.95 -12.63
CA SER A 64 -2.21 -27.04 -12.90
C SER A 64 -2.08 -27.38 -14.39
N CYS A 65 -1.89 -26.38 -15.27
CA CYS A 65 -1.33 -26.63 -16.59
C CYS A 65 0.19 -26.44 -16.50
N SER A 66 0.94 -27.46 -16.90
CA SER A 66 2.39 -27.63 -16.70
C SER A 66 3.30 -26.49 -17.22
N VAL A 67 2.75 -25.49 -17.92
CA VAL A 67 3.47 -24.36 -18.54
C VAL A 67 3.47 -23.09 -17.66
N GLN A 68 2.67 -23.04 -16.60
CA GLN A 68 2.47 -21.85 -15.73
C GLN A 68 3.07 -21.98 -14.33
N LYS A 69 3.94 -22.96 -14.10
CA LYS A 69 4.66 -23.05 -12.83
C LYS A 69 5.78 -22.02 -12.81
N LEU A 70 5.54 -20.83 -12.27
CA LEU A 70 6.63 -19.95 -11.85
C LEU A 70 7.50 -20.72 -10.87
N THR A 71 8.70 -21.10 -11.30
CA THR A 71 9.61 -22.03 -10.62
C THR A 71 10.27 -21.43 -9.38
N HIS A 72 9.57 -20.63 -8.55
CA HIS A 72 10.13 -19.97 -7.35
C HIS A 72 11.56 -19.41 -7.54
N SER A 73 11.92 -19.07 -8.78
CA SER A 73 13.27 -18.70 -9.15
C SER A 73 13.45 -17.22 -8.88
N ARG A 74 14.71 -16.77 -8.73
CA ARG A 74 15.00 -15.34 -8.58
C ARG A 74 14.45 -14.52 -9.75
N GLU A 75 14.43 -15.09 -10.95
CA GLU A 75 13.90 -14.41 -12.14
C GLU A 75 12.36 -14.38 -12.17
N ASP A 76 11.68 -15.37 -11.59
CA ASP A 76 10.22 -15.35 -11.42
C ASP A 76 9.79 -14.34 -10.36
N LEU A 77 10.54 -14.21 -9.27
CA LEU A 77 10.34 -13.14 -8.29
C LEU A 77 10.47 -11.77 -8.96
N LYS A 78 11.55 -11.54 -9.72
CA LYS A 78 11.74 -10.29 -10.48
C LYS A 78 10.59 -10.03 -11.44
N MET A 79 10.09 -11.05 -12.14
CA MET A 79 8.93 -10.91 -13.02
C MET A 79 7.71 -10.40 -12.25
N ARG A 80 7.38 -11.00 -11.10
CA ARG A 80 6.25 -10.57 -10.26
C ARG A 80 6.41 -9.13 -9.80
N LYS A 81 7.61 -8.73 -9.40
CA LYS A 81 7.92 -7.33 -9.07
C LYS A 81 7.70 -6.40 -10.26
N LEU A 82 8.18 -6.76 -11.45
CA LEU A 82 7.99 -5.94 -12.65
C LEU A 82 6.52 -5.81 -13.04
N LEU A 83 5.74 -6.88 -12.88
CA LEU A 83 4.29 -6.87 -13.10
C LEU A 83 3.56 -5.96 -12.10
N LEU A 84 3.93 -5.96 -10.81
CA LEU A 84 3.38 -5.03 -9.83
C LEU A 84 3.71 -3.57 -10.18
N ASN A 85 4.93 -3.29 -10.67
CA ASN A 85 5.30 -1.95 -11.16
C ASN A 85 4.50 -1.54 -12.39
N LEU A 86 4.19 -2.47 -13.29
CA LEU A 86 3.36 -2.19 -14.44
C LEU A 86 1.95 -1.73 -14.03
N LEU A 87 1.38 -2.31 -12.97
CA LEU A 87 0.08 -1.86 -12.44
C LEU A 87 0.09 -0.38 -12.06
N PHE A 88 1.15 0.07 -11.39
CA PHE A 88 1.32 1.48 -10.99
C PHE A 88 1.32 2.43 -12.19
N VAL A 89 1.96 2.04 -13.30
CA VAL A 89 1.96 2.86 -14.51
C VAL A 89 0.58 2.86 -15.17
N MET A 90 -0.04 1.69 -15.26
CA MET A 90 -1.33 1.49 -15.92
C MET A 90 -2.50 2.11 -15.17
N CYS A 91 -2.45 2.26 -13.84
CA CYS A 91 -3.57 2.80 -13.04
C CYS A 91 -3.93 4.25 -13.37
N LYS A 92 -3.08 4.95 -14.13
CA LYS A 92 -3.35 6.30 -14.67
C LYS A 92 -4.29 6.29 -15.88
N ASN A 93 -4.52 5.13 -16.50
CA ASN A 93 -5.38 4.96 -17.66
C ASN A 93 -6.74 4.38 -17.25
N VAL A 94 -7.82 5.11 -17.51
CA VAL A 94 -9.20 4.71 -17.15
C VAL A 94 -9.60 3.37 -17.77
N ALA A 95 -9.20 3.08 -19.01
CA ALA A 95 -9.49 1.80 -19.64
C ALA A 95 -8.75 0.64 -18.95
N ALA A 96 -7.57 0.88 -18.36
CA ALA A 96 -6.86 -0.12 -17.57
C ALA A 96 -7.58 -0.40 -16.25
N LEU A 97 -8.20 0.61 -15.62
CA LEU A 97 -8.97 0.42 -14.38
C LEU A 97 -10.17 -0.50 -14.58
N GLN A 98 -10.85 -0.41 -15.73
CA GLN A 98 -11.92 -1.35 -16.08
C GLN A 98 -11.38 -2.77 -16.18
N LEU A 99 -10.23 -2.94 -16.83
CA LEU A 99 -9.56 -4.23 -16.90
C LEU A 99 -9.10 -4.73 -15.52
N PHE A 100 -8.64 -3.86 -14.63
CA PHE A 100 -8.28 -4.21 -13.25
C PHE A 100 -9.47 -4.76 -12.47
N ARG A 101 -10.67 -4.21 -12.70
CA ARG A 101 -11.91 -4.70 -12.11
C ARG A 101 -12.27 -6.08 -12.65
N GLU A 102 -12.23 -6.27 -13.97
CA GLU A 102 -12.48 -7.56 -14.61
C GLU A 102 -11.54 -8.67 -14.12
N GLU A 103 -10.27 -8.33 -13.93
CA GLU A 103 -9.23 -9.27 -13.49
C GLU A 103 -9.09 -9.34 -11.96
N LEU A 104 -9.96 -8.69 -11.18
CA LEU A 104 -9.95 -8.70 -9.71
C LEU A 104 -8.60 -8.29 -9.11
N VAL A 105 -7.94 -7.28 -9.68
CA VAL A 105 -6.60 -6.83 -9.25
C VAL A 105 -6.60 -6.37 -7.78
N MET A 106 -7.64 -5.65 -7.35
CA MET A 106 -7.75 -5.17 -5.96
C MET A 106 -7.76 -6.33 -4.96
N VAL A 107 -8.57 -7.36 -5.20
CA VAL A 107 -8.64 -8.57 -4.37
C VAL A 107 -7.27 -9.24 -4.29
N ASN A 108 -6.60 -9.40 -5.42
CA ASN A 108 -5.29 -10.05 -5.49
C ASN A 108 -4.19 -9.27 -4.78
N LEU A 109 -4.20 -7.94 -4.87
CA LEU A 109 -3.27 -7.10 -4.12
C LEU A 109 -3.49 -7.23 -2.60
N LEU A 110 -4.74 -7.18 -2.14
CA LEU A 110 -5.06 -7.35 -0.72
C LEU A 110 -4.69 -8.74 -0.19
N GLN A 111 -4.93 -9.80 -0.98
CA GLN A 111 -4.48 -11.16 -0.67
C GLN A 111 -2.96 -11.29 -0.67
N LEU A 112 -2.24 -10.58 -1.54
CA LEU A 112 -0.79 -10.61 -1.55
C LEU A 112 -0.22 -9.95 -0.29
N VAL A 113 -0.83 -8.84 0.16
CA VAL A 113 -0.47 -8.14 1.40
C VAL A 113 -0.75 -9.00 2.64
N ASN A 114 -1.89 -9.67 2.68
CA ASN A 114 -2.26 -10.57 3.76
C ASN A 114 -2.62 -11.96 3.23
N PRO A 115 -1.61 -12.83 2.96
CA PRO A 115 -1.89 -14.15 2.42
C PRO A 115 -2.72 -14.95 3.42
N PRO A 116 -3.75 -15.69 2.96
CA PRO A 116 -4.48 -16.61 3.82
C PRO A 116 -3.49 -17.57 4.47
N VAL A 117 -3.79 -17.98 5.69
CA VAL A 117 -3.00 -18.98 6.43
C VAL A 117 -3.21 -20.34 5.75
N ALA A 118 -2.63 -20.54 4.57
CA ALA A 118 -2.71 -21.80 3.83
C ALA A 118 -1.60 -22.74 4.32
N TYR A 119 -2.04 -23.95 4.68
CA TYR A 119 -1.26 -25.02 5.29
C TYR A 119 -0.05 -25.46 4.44
N PRO A 120 1.05 -25.92 5.07
CA PRO A 120 2.29 -26.25 4.39
C PRO A 120 2.19 -27.66 3.78
N GLU A 121 1.49 -27.83 2.67
CA GLU A 121 1.58 -29.10 1.94
C GLU A 121 2.90 -29.24 1.19
N HIS A 122 3.58 -28.14 0.85
CA HIS A 122 4.92 -28.15 0.30
C HIS A 122 5.82 -27.20 1.10
N ARG A 123 6.58 -27.77 2.04
CA ARG A 123 7.68 -27.04 2.69
C ARG A 123 8.70 -26.64 1.62
N PRO A 124 8.96 -25.34 1.40
CA PRO A 124 10.04 -24.93 0.51
C PRO A 124 11.37 -25.43 1.07
N ALA A 125 12.27 -25.85 0.18
CA ALA A 125 13.60 -26.39 0.53
C ALA A 125 14.46 -25.42 1.38
N SER A 126 14.10 -24.13 1.44
CA SER A 126 14.60 -23.17 2.42
C SER A 126 13.47 -22.23 2.91
N PRO A 127 12.95 -22.44 4.14
CA PRO A 127 11.87 -21.63 4.70
C PRO A 127 12.21 -20.13 4.76
N HIS A 128 13.46 -19.78 5.08
CA HIS A 128 13.90 -18.39 5.23
C HIS A 128 13.92 -17.62 3.90
N CYS A 129 14.39 -18.23 2.81
CA CYS A 129 14.43 -17.57 1.51
C CYS A 129 13.00 -17.27 1.02
N PHE A 130 12.07 -18.21 1.21
CA PHE A 130 10.67 -18.02 0.84
C PHE A 130 9.99 -16.88 1.62
N ILE A 131 10.26 -16.79 2.93
CA ILE A 131 9.72 -15.72 3.79
C ILE A 131 10.21 -14.35 3.30
N THR A 132 11.51 -14.17 3.07
CA THR A 132 12.06 -12.89 2.60
C THR A 132 11.50 -12.49 1.22
N GLN A 133 11.34 -13.44 0.31
CA GLN A 133 10.75 -13.16 -1.01
C GLN A 133 9.28 -12.75 -0.93
N GLN A 134 8.51 -13.39 -0.04
CA GLN A 134 7.11 -13.05 0.20
C GLN A 134 6.99 -11.66 0.84
N GLU A 135 7.84 -11.33 1.81
CA GLU A 135 7.90 -9.99 2.42
C GLU A 135 8.19 -8.92 1.36
N GLU A 136 9.16 -9.13 0.47
CA GLU A 136 9.46 -8.19 -0.61
C GLU A 136 8.26 -7.96 -1.54
N LEU A 137 7.50 -9.00 -1.86
CA LEU A 137 6.29 -8.87 -2.68
C LEU A 137 5.14 -8.18 -1.94
N GLN A 138 4.96 -8.46 -0.65
CA GLN A 138 3.97 -7.77 0.20
C GLN A 138 4.23 -6.27 0.25
N LEU A 139 5.49 -5.90 0.48
CA LEU A 139 5.92 -4.51 0.51
C LEU A 139 5.63 -3.81 -0.82
N GLN A 140 5.93 -4.46 -1.94
CA GLN A 140 5.63 -3.88 -3.25
C GLN A 140 4.13 -3.84 -3.58
N ALA A 141 3.36 -4.81 -3.08
CA ALA A 141 1.90 -4.80 -3.20
C ALA A 141 1.28 -3.62 -2.44
N LEU A 142 1.78 -3.31 -1.24
CA LEU A 142 1.38 -2.12 -0.48
C LEU A 142 1.71 -0.81 -1.23
N ASP A 143 2.90 -0.71 -1.84
CA ASP A 143 3.26 0.46 -2.67
C ASP A 143 2.28 0.61 -3.86
N GLY A 144 1.91 -0.51 -4.49
CA GLY A 144 0.90 -0.55 -5.55
C GLY A 144 -0.48 -0.12 -5.05
N LEU A 145 -0.93 -0.66 -3.91
CA LEU A 145 -2.22 -0.31 -3.29
C LEU A 145 -2.31 1.18 -2.95
N ALA A 146 -1.23 1.80 -2.47
CA ALA A 146 -1.23 3.22 -2.16
C ALA A 146 -1.58 4.09 -3.37
N SER A 147 -1.34 3.59 -4.58
CA SER A 147 -1.62 4.28 -5.85
C SER A 147 -2.94 3.85 -6.49
N ILE A 148 -3.30 2.56 -6.36
CA ILE A 148 -4.48 1.98 -7.03
C ILE A 148 -5.74 2.15 -6.20
N ALA A 149 -5.67 2.02 -4.86
CA ALA A 149 -6.83 2.13 -4.00
C ALA A 149 -7.55 3.49 -4.11
N PRO A 150 -6.85 4.65 -4.16
CA PRO A 150 -7.51 5.94 -4.32
C PRO A 150 -8.30 6.08 -5.63
N VAL A 151 -7.79 5.51 -6.73
CA VAL A 151 -8.44 5.59 -8.05
C VAL A 151 -9.47 4.48 -8.30
N MET A 152 -9.51 3.47 -7.42
CA MET A 152 -10.47 2.36 -7.45
C MET A 152 -11.19 2.22 -6.10
N LEU A 153 -11.62 3.35 -5.53
CA LEU A 153 -12.10 3.43 -4.15
C LEU A 153 -13.30 2.51 -3.88
N HIS A 154 -14.24 2.44 -4.81
CA HIS A 154 -15.40 1.55 -4.70
C HIS A 154 -15.00 0.07 -4.61
N ASP A 155 -14.06 -0.35 -5.46
CA ASP A 155 -13.54 -1.73 -5.47
C ASP A 155 -12.74 -2.02 -4.19
N TYR A 156 -11.96 -1.05 -3.70
CA TYR A 156 -11.24 -1.12 -2.42
C TYR A 156 -12.19 -1.33 -1.24
N MET A 157 -13.26 -0.53 -1.15
CA MET A 157 -14.27 -0.63 -0.09
C MET A 157 -15.08 -1.93 -0.17
N SER A 158 -15.45 -2.36 -1.39
CA SER A 158 -16.12 -3.64 -1.63
C SER A 158 -15.28 -4.84 -1.17
N CYS A 159 -13.95 -4.69 -1.17
CA CYS A 159 -13.01 -5.70 -0.69
C CYS A 159 -12.63 -5.54 0.79
N GLN A 160 -13.30 -4.68 1.56
CA GLN A 160 -12.99 -4.40 2.97
C GLN A 160 -11.54 -3.93 3.20
N GLY A 161 -11.02 -3.08 2.31
CA GLY A 161 -9.62 -2.68 2.32
C GLY A 161 -9.13 -2.11 3.66
N ASN A 162 -9.93 -1.28 4.33
CA ASN A 162 -9.59 -0.74 5.65
C ASN A 162 -9.37 -1.85 6.68
N THR A 163 -10.26 -2.86 6.73
CA THR A 163 -10.15 -4.01 7.64
C THR A 163 -8.85 -4.77 7.42
N TYR A 164 -8.49 -5.03 6.15
CA TYR A 164 -7.22 -5.68 5.81
C TYR A 164 -6.00 -4.91 6.34
N LEU A 165 -6.01 -3.58 6.18
CA LEU A 165 -4.88 -2.72 6.57
C LEU A 165 -4.79 -2.54 8.09
N LEU A 166 -5.90 -2.36 8.80
CA LEU A 166 -5.92 -2.24 10.26
C LEU A 166 -5.45 -3.54 10.94
N LEU A 167 -5.90 -4.70 10.44
CA LEU A 167 -5.42 -6.01 10.91
C LEU A 167 -3.94 -6.24 10.59
N LEU A 168 -3.44 -5.71 9.47
CA LEU A 168 -2.01 -5.74 9.19
C LEU A 168 -1.23 -4.88 10.19
N LEU A 169 -1.69 -3.65 10.44
CA LEU A 169 -1.06 -2.77 11.43
C LEU A 169 -1.02 -3.40 12.81
N GLU A 170 -2.12 -3.97 13.28
CA GLU A 170 -2.19 -4.66 14.57
C GLU A 170 -1.12 -5.76 14.65
N ARG A 171 -1.00 -6.61 13.62
CA ARG A 171 0.02 -7.67 13.57
C ARG A 171 1.45 -7.13 13.59
N CYS A 172 1.69 -5.93 13.06
CA CYS A 172 3.00 -5.29 13.09
C CYS A 172 3.45 -4.89 14.50
N THR A 173 2.54 -4.74 15.48
CA THR A 173 2.87 -4.33 16.86
C THR A 173 3.44 -5.46 17.74
N ASN A 174 3.24 -6.73 17.36
CA ASN A 174 3.73 -7.85 18.18
C ASN A 174 5.28 -7.82 18.25
N LYS A 175 5.80 -7.95 19.48
CA LYS A 175 7.16 -7.53 19.86
C LYS A 175 8.31 -8.32 19.20
N ASP A 176 8.03 -9.45 18.57
CA ASP A 176 9.06 -10.45 18.22
C ASP A 176 9.80 -10.20 16.88
N ALA A 177 9.44 -9.18 16.09
CA ALA A 177 10.13 -8.88 14.81
C ALA A 177 10.02 -7.40 14.36
N ARG A 178 10.42 -6.46 15.23
CA ARG A 178 10.17 -5.01 15.04
C ARG A 178 10.78 -4.39 13.76
N VAL A 179 11.99 -4.77 13.35
CA VAL A 179 12.69 -4.11 12.24
C VAL A 179 12.15 -4.52 10.85
N SER A 180 11.78 -5.79 10.64
CA SER A 180 11.17 -6.22 9.35
C SER A 180 9.73 -5.71 9.18
N ARG A 181 9.03 -5.48 10.29
CA ARG A 181 7.66 -4.97 10.31
C ARG A 181 7.56 -3.46 10.13
N MET A 182 8.66 -2.74 10.33
CA MET A 182 8.72 -1.29 10.20
C MET A 182 8.36 -0.83 8.78
N ALA A 183 8.95 -1.48 7.77
CA ALA A 183 8.65 -1.19 6.37
C ALA A 183 7.21 -1.56 5.99
N GLN A 184 6.63 -2.62 6.57
CA GLN A 184 5.24 -3.00 6.36
C GLN A 184 4.29 -1.96 6.96
N MET A 185 4.55 -1.55 8.20
CA MET A 185 3.77 -0.53 8.90
C MET A 185 3.82 0.81 8.16
N GLN A 186 5.01 1.25 7.75
CA GLN A 186 5.20 2.48 6.96
C GLN A 186 4.33 2.47 5.69
N ARG A 187 4.41 1.40 4.91
CA ARG A 187 3.65 1.29 3.66
C ARG A 187 2.16 1.15 3.91
N CYS A 188 1.75 0.41 4.93
CA CYS A 188 0.34 0.31 5.33
C CYS A 188 -0.25 1.69 5.68
N ILE A 189 0.47 2.48 6.47
CA ILE A 189 0.09 3.86 6.78
C ILE A 189 0.01 4.73 5.52
N ARG A 190 0.92 4.55 4.54
CA ARG A 190 0.83 5.26 3.25
C ARG A 190 -0.44 4.90 2.47
N VAL A 191 -0.88 3.64 2.48
CA VAL A 191 -2.15 3.25 1.84
C VAL A 191 -3.33 3.89 2.55
N LEU A 192 -3.40 3.79 3.89
CA LEU A 192 -4.46 4.45 4.67
C LEU A 192 -4.48 5.95 4.40
N ARG A 193 -3.31 6.60 4.41
CA ARG A 193 -3.20 8.03 4.12
C ARG A 193 -3.68 8.37 2.72
N SER A 194 -3.40 7.55 1.71
CA SER A 194 -3.77 7.85 0.33
C SER A 194 -5.28 7.74 0.09
N VAL A 195 -5.97 6.80 0.76
CA VAL A 195 -7.43 6.69 0.66
C VAL A 195 -8.16 7.74 1.51
N THR A 196 -7.66 8.07 2.70
CA THR A 196 -8.29 9.10 3.54
C THR A 196 -8.08 10.50 2.99
N ALA A 197 -6.95 10.77 2.31
CA ALA A 197 -6.69 12.05 1.64
C ALA A 197 -7.74 12.46 0.58
N LEU A 198 -8.61 11.54 0.16
CA LEU A 198 -9.72 11.84 -0.74
C LEU A 198 -10.91 12.50 -0.03
N GLY A 199 -10.96 12.50 1.29
CA GLY A 199 -12.07 13.03 2.09
C GLY A 199 -13.39 12.28 1.86
N ASP A 200 -13.32 11.02 1.41
CA ASP A 200 -14.52 10.24 1.13
C ASP A 200 -15.20 9.83 2.45
N PRO A 201 -16.49 10.17 2.65
CA PRO A 201 -17.17 9.94 3.92
C PRO A 201 -17.38 8.46 4.21
N ALA A 202 -17.55 7.59 3.19
CA ALA A 202 -17.75 6.16 3.41
C ALA A 202 -16.45 5.49 3.89
N VAL A 203 -15.32 5.86 3.30
CA VAL A 203 -14.00 5.41 3.74
C VAL A 203 -13.71 5.86 5.17
N ASN A 204 -13.91 7.15 5.45
CA ASN A 204 -13.60 7.74 6.75
C ASN A 204 -14.52 7.21 7.85
N GLN A 205 -15.81 6.99 7.55
CA GLN A 205 -16.76 6.39 8.49
C GLN A 205 -16.39 4.94 8.80
N ASP A 206 -16.16 4.11 7.79
CA ASP A 206 -15.77 2.71 7.97
C ASP A 206 -14.46 2.57 8.78
N LEU A 207 -13.48 3.43 8.51
CA LEU A 207 -12.21 3.44 9.25
C LEU A 207 -12.43 3.83 10.73
N CYS A 208 -13.30 4.80 10.99
CA CYS A 208 -13.67 5.22 12.34
C CYS A 208 -14.42 4.12 13.09
N ASP A 209 -15.41 3.48 12.46
CA ASP A 209 -16.23 2.41 13.05
C ASP A 209 -15.36 1.19 13.46
N GLN A 210 -14.24 0.99 12.76
CA GLN A 210 -13.25 -0.05 13.08
C GLN A 210 -12.24 0.37 14.17
N GLY A 211 -12.43 1.52 14.83
CA GLY A 211 -11.62 1.96 15.95
C GLY A 211 -10.24 2.53 15.56
N ALA A 212 -10.07 2.98 14.31
CA ALA A 212 -8.77 3.43 13.82
C ALA A 212 -8.21 4.61 14.60
N ILE A 213 -9.05 5.54 15.12
CA ILE A 213 -8.58 6.70 15.90
C ILE A 213 -7.76 6.24 17.11
N GLY A 214 -8.32 5.36 17.94
CA GLY A 214 -7.62 4.84 19.11
C GLY A 214 -6.38 4.02 18.74
N GLN A 215 -6.48 3.18 17.70
CA GLN A 215 -5.35 2.37 17.23
C GLN A 215 -4.17 3.26 16.77
N LEU A 216 -4.46 4.30 15.97
CA LEU A 216 -3.48 5.23 15.42
C LEU A 216 -2.84 6.14 16.49
N LEU A 217 -3.62 6.58 17.49
CA LEU A 217 -3.08 7.28 18.65
C LEU A 217 -2.10 6.41 19.44
N GLY A 218 -2.47 5.15 19.70
CA GLY A 218 -1.59 4.19 20.36
C GLY A 218 -0.27 3.99 19.60
N PHE A 219 -0.32 3.99 18.26
CA PHE A 219 0.88 3.94 17.42
C PHE A 219 1.75 5.18 17.53
N LEU A 220 1.18 6.39 17.54
CA LEU A 220 1.94 7.63 17.71
C LEU A 220 2.70 7.65 19.04
N ILE A 221 2.04 7.25 20.13
CA ILE A 221 2.65 7.18 21.46
C ILE A 221 3.78 6.15 21.51
N LEU A 222 3.56 4.97 20.91
CA LEU A 222 4.59 3.95 20.81
C LEU A 222 5.81 4.45 20.03
N MET A 223 5.59 5.19 18.93
CA MET A 223 6.67 5.69 18.10
C MET A 223 7.47 6.81 18.79
N GLU A 224 6.78 7.76 19.42
CA GLU A 224 7.41 8.88 20.11
C GLU A 224 8.32 8.44 21.26
N GLY A 225 7.94 7.37 21.98
CA GLY A 225 8.73 6.84 23.10
C GLY A 225 9.74 5.74 22.71
N GLY A 226 9.65 5.19 21.51
CA GLY A 226 10.35 3.95 21.13
C GLY A 226 11.38 4.07 20.01
N TYR A 227 11.36 5.14 19.22
CA TYR A 227 12.23 5.31 18.05
C TYR A 227 13.18 6.49 18.25
N ASP A 228 14.30 6.44 17.51
CA ASP A 228 15.24 7.57 17.46
C ASP A 228 14.52 8.78 16.85
N GLU A 229 14.66 9.94 17.50
CA GLU A 229 14.04 11.17 17.03
C GLU A 229 14.61 11.65 15.68
N ASP A 230 15.72 11.06 15.22
CA ASP A 230 16.34 11.32 13.93
C ASP A 230 16.02 10.23 12.87
N ASP A 231 15.15 9.26 13.19
CA ASP A 231 14.65 8.28 12.22
C ASP A 231 13.62 8.91 11.26
N VAL A 232 14.07 9.16 10.03
CA VAL A 232 13.25 9.75 8.94
C VAL A 232 11.98 8.94 8.65
N ILE A 233 12.04 7.60 8.78
CA ILE A 233 10.88 6.74 8.53
C ILE A 233 9.84 6.92 9.63
N ALA A 234 10.28 6.94 10.88
CA ALA A 234 9.39 7.20 12.02
C ALA A 234 8.75 8.59 11.91
N VAL A 235 9.53 9.63 11.58
CA VAL A 235 9.03 11.01 11.38
C VAL A 235 7.98 11.08 10.28
N GLU A 236 8.23 10.41 9.14
CA GLU A 236 7.25 10.34 8.04
C GLU A 236 5.95 9.68 8.48
N MET A 237 6.04 8.55 9.19
CA MET A 237 4.86 7.84 9.67
C MET A 237 4.06 8.61 10.69
N MET A 238 4.73 9.22 11.67
CA MET A 238 4.07 10.08 12.64
C MET A 238 3.32 11.22 11.92
N SER A 239 3.93 11.81 10.89
CA SER A 239 3.29 12.85 10.07
C SER A 239 2.05 12.32 9.35
N ASN A 240 2.15 11.16 8.69
CA ASN A 240 1.05 10.56 7.95
C ASN A 240 -0.11 10.15 8.88
N ILE A 241 0.19 9.61 10.07
CA ILE A 241 -0.85 9.25 11.04
C ILE A 241 -1.58 10.48 11.54
N GLN A 242 -0.86 11.58 11.85
CA GLN A 242 -1.50 12.82 12.26
C GLN A 242 -2.40 13.40 11.17
N LEU A 243 -2.01 13.31 9.90
CA LEU A 243 -2.87 13.72 8.78
C LEU A 243 -4.10 12.82 8.61
N ILE A 244 -3.99 11.51 8.86
CA ILE A 244 -5.16 10.62 8.89
C ILE A 244 -6.10 11.02 10.02
N LEU A 245 -5.57 11.24 11.23
CA LEU A 245 -6.38 11.64 12.39
C LEU A 245 -7.06 13.00 12.18
N SER A 246 -6.36 13.96 11.58
CA SER A 246 -6.90 15.27 11.19
C SER A 246 -8.13 15.11 10.30
N GLU A 247 -7.99 14.39 9.20
CA GLU A 247 -9.07 14.10 8.25
C GLU A 247 -10.26 13.40 8.89
N LEU A 248 -10.00 12.41 9.75
CA LEU A 248 -11.06 11.70 10.45
C LEU A 248 -11.84 12.62 11.39
N CYS A 249 -11.19 13.60 12.02
CA CYS A 249 -11.79 14.41 13.08
C CYS A 249 -12.39 15.75 12.62
N GLU A 250 -11.96 16.32 11.49
CA GLU A 250 -12.20 17.72 11.10
C GLU A 250 -13.62 18.25 11.38
N THR A 251 -14.64 17.44 11.05
CA THR A 251 -16.06 17.86 11.10
C THR A 251 -16.95 17.08 12.08
N ASP A 252 -16.41 16.10 12.82
CA ASP A 252 -17.21 15.16 13.61
C ASP A 252 -16.89 15.25 15.10
N LEU A 253 -17.87 15.69 15.90
CA LEU A 253 -17.72 15.87 17.34
C LEU A 253 -17.44 14.56 18.09
N HIS A 254 -18.08 13.46 17.68
CA HIS A 254 -17.86 12.17 18.34
C HIS A 254 -16.43 11.67 18.09
N ARG A 255 -15.90 11.88 16.88
CA ARG A 255 -14.51 11.53 16.55
C ARG A 255 -13.50 12.39 17.31
N LYS A 256 -13.81 13.67 17.56
CA LYS A 256 -13.02 14.53 18.45
C LYS A 256 -13.05 14.05 19.90
N GLU A 257 -14.17 13.52 20.38
CA GLU A 257 -14.25 12.88 21.70
C GLU A 257 -13.40 11.60 21.76
N LEU A 258 -13.43 10.76 20.71
CA LEU A 258 -12.59 9.57 20.59
C LEU A 258 -11.10 9.91 20.55
N PHE A 259 -10.73 11.07 19.98
CA PHE A 259 -9.36 11.57 20.01
C PHE A 259 -8.88 11.85 21.44
N GLY A 260 -9.78 12.38 22.27
CA GLY A 260 -9.64 12.43 23.73
C GLY A 260 -8.46 13.26 24.25
N SER A 261 -8.31 13.26 25.58
CA SER A 261 -7.24 14.01 26.26
C SER A 261 -5.85 13.47 25.95
N GLU A 262 -5.73 12.17 25.72
CA GLU A 262 -4.47 11.51 25.39
C GLU A 262 -3.93 11.98 24.02
N GLY A 263 -4.80 12.08 23.02
CA GLY A 263 -4.45 12.65 21.72
C GLY A 263 -4.04 14.12 21.84
N VAL A 264 -4.76 14.91 22.63
CA VAL A 264 -4.44 16.33 22.85
C VAL A 264 -3.05 16.48 23.49
N GLU A 265 -2.74 15.67 24.50
CA GLU A 265 -1.44 15.69 25.16
C GLU A 265 -0.31 15.33 24.19
N MET A 266 -0.52 14.31 23.35
CA MET A 266 0.43 13.89 22.31
C MET A 266 0.75 15.05 21.34
N VAL A 267 -0.28 15.73 20.82
CA VAL A 267 -0.10 16.84 19.88
C VAL A 267 0.62 18.03 20.55
N VAL A 268 0.31 18.32 21.81
CA VAL A 268 1.03 19.34 22.60
C VAL A 268 2.51 18.99 22.76
N ARG A 269 2.84 17.71 22.97
CA ARG A 269 4.24 17.26 23.05
C ARG A 269 4.98 17.45 21.73
N PHE A 270 4.37 17.09 20.59
CA PHE A 270 4.97 17.35 19.27
C PHE A 270 5.20 18.84 19.01
N LEU A 271 4.22 19.71 19.32
CA LEU A 271 4.37 21.16 19.16
C LEU A 271 5.50 21.75 20.02
N LYS A 272 5.71 21.23 21.23
CA LYS A 272 6.81 21.67 22.10
C LYS A 272 8.18 21.28 21.56
N LYS A 273 8.30 20.08 20.97
CA LYS A 273 9.58 19.56 20.44
C LYS A 273 9.94 20.15 19.08
N GLY A 274 8.98 20.32 18.18
CA GLY A 274 9.32 20.51 16.78
C GLY A 274 9.96 21.84 16.35
N PRO A 275 9.86 22.98 17.06
CA PRO A 275 10.64 24.18 16.72
C PRO A 275 12.15 23.92 16.72
N GLN A 276 12.64 22.99 17.55
CA GLN A 276 14.07 22.69 17.68
C GLN A 276 14.64 21.95 16.47
N LYS A 277 13.81 21.14 15.80
CA LYS A 277 14.23 20.27 14.68
C LYS A 277 13.66 20.69 13.33
N PHE A 278 12.92 21.81 13.25
CA PHE A 278 12.20 22.23 12.05
C PHE A 278 13.08 22.27 10.79
N TYR A 279 14.33 22.72 10.90
CA TYR A 279 15.27 22.84 9.78
C TYR A 279 16.30 21.69 9.71
N SER A 280 16.09 20.56 10.39
CA SER A 280 17.06 19.45 10.43
C SER A 280 17.22 18.71 9.10
N GLY A 281 16.29 18.88 8.15
CA GLY A 281 16.26 18.14 6.89
C GLY A 281 15.69 16.71 7.00
N LEU A 282 15.35 16.23 8.20
CA LEU A 282 14.85 14.87 8.45
C LEU A 282 13.30 14.75 8.34
N GLY A 283 12.61 15.80 7.89
CA GLY A 283 11.15 15.81 7.74
C GLY A 283 10.35 16.34 8.92
N HIS A 284 11.02 16.80 9.99
CA HIS A 284 10.39 17.41 11.18
C HIS A 284 9.54 18.65 10.87
N ASN A 285 9.82 19.36 9.78
CA ASN A 285 8.94 20.41 9.27
C ASN A 285 7.56 19.89 8.85
N LYS A 286 7.51 18.74 8.15
CA LYS A 286 6.24 18.10 7.77
C LYS A 286 5.51 17.56 8.99
N LEU A 287 6.24 17.00 9.95
CA LEU A 287 5.66 16.56 11.22
C LEU A 287 5.03 17.73 11.97
N MET A 288 5.71 18.87 12.04
CA MET A 288 5.15 20.07 12.66
C MET A 288 3.90 20.60 11.95
N ILE A 289 3.92 20.66 10.61
CA ILE A 289 2.76 21.12 9.83
C ILE A 289 1.57 20.17 10.02
N SER A 290 1.79 18.86 9.95
CA SER A 290 0.73 17.86 10.23
C SER A 290 0.24 17.89 11.67
N THR A 291 1.10 18.26 12.63
CA THR A 291 0.70 18.48 14.02
C THR A 291 -0.21 19.69 14.16
N ILE A 292 0.11 20.81 13.49
CA ILE A 292 -0.73 22.01 13.48
C ILE A 292 -2.09 21.71 12.84
N ASP A 293 -2.08 21.01 11.72
CA ASP A 293 -3.30 20.56 11.02
C ASP A 293 -4.17 19.68 11.94
N CYS A 294 -3.56 18.71 12.61
CA CYS A 294 -4.24 17.87 13.59
C CYS A 294 -4.87 18.68 14.73
N VAL A 295 -4.16 19.67 15.31
CA VAL A 295 -4.74 20.59 16.33
C VAL A 295 -6.00 21.27 15.79
N TRP A 296 -5.90 21.84 14.59
CA TRP A 296 -6.99 22.61 14.00
C TRP A 296 -8.24 21.74 13.82
N SER A 297 -8.05 20.53 13.30
CA SER A 297 -9.13 19.59 13.04
C SER A 297 -9.77 19.03 14.32
N VAL A 298 -9.01 18.82 15.40
CA VAL A 298 -9.55 18.27 16.65
C VAL A 298 -10.14 19.32 17.60
N GLN A 299 -9.90 20.61 17.35
CA GLN A 299 -10.52 21.66 18.16
C GLN A 299 -12.06 21.65 17.99
N PRO A 300 -12.83 21.75 19.08
CA PRO A 300 -14.27 21.95 18.99
C PRO A 300 -14.54 23.25 18.23
N ASN A 301 -15.43 23.21 17.24
CA ASN A 301 -15.87 24.42 16.56
C ASN A 301 -16.55 25.33 17.59
N PHE A 302 -15.87 26.40 18.01
CA PHE A 302 -16.44 27.43 18.90
C PHE A 302 -17.68 28.13 18.29
N ALA A 303 -18.00 27.88 17.02
CA ALA A 303 -19.11 28.48 16.30
C ALA A 303 -20.51 27.92 16.64
N CYS A 304 -20.63 26.84 17.43
CA CYS A 304 -21.95 26.32 17.84
C CYS A 304 -22.36 26.69 19.28
N ALA A 305 -21.57 27.50 20.00
CA ALA A 305 -21.86 27.88 21.39
C ALA A 305 -22.55 29.24 21.57
N GLU A 306 -22.83 29.99 20.50
CA GLU A 306 -23.56 31.28 20.56
C GLU A 306 -24.97 31.18 19.96
N LYS A 307 -25.76 30.17 20.32
CA LYS A 307 -27.23 30.21 20.23
C LYS A 307 -27.83 29.33 21.32
N ASN A 308 -27.96 29.88 22.53
CA ASN A 308 -29.07 29.65 23.46
C ASN A 308 -29.02 30.69 24.59
#